data_AF-A0AB38Q1F9-F1
#
_entry.id   AF-A0AB38Q1F9-F1
#
_cell.length_a   1.000
_cell.length_b   1.000
_cell.length_c   1.000
_cell.angle_alpha   90.00
_cell.angle_beta   90.00
_cell.angle_gamma   90.00
#
_symmetry.space_group_name_H-M   'P 1'
#
loop_
_entity.id
_entity.type
_entity.pdbx_description
1 polymer ?
#
loop_
_entity_poly.entity_id
_entity_poly.type
_entity_poly.pdbx_seq_one_letter_code
_entity_poly.pdbx_strand_id
1 'polypeptide(L)'
;MRKNINLNKKFNKNTSNVCNKCDRKLDDNIVNSLCKLVMGIDGEKIRCVGNWAYQKIYYITRYFDIFTVGMKNKWNINYIEICSGPGRCIYRNESNEYDGTALSILQHEAYKHIKNILFFDKENEVVRILNKRINNLKKNKAKAFIADYANPSTIIDTIENCSIDLSNSLNLLVIDPTDCSVPFETIKKIKNKLVKMDLIINFAYGTDLNRNIVKLVKGELKSAEDKYISFLGSDDFVNNKQCKKLAEQNKNDKLLEIYLENYKENLKKIGLRFIGTSQPIKHYYTLLFASENKRGLDFWNKITKKEYSGQKMLDL
;
A
#
# COMPACT_ATOMS: atom_id res chain seq x y z
N MET A 1 7.47 8.51 24.76
CA MET A 1 6.36 9.46 24.52
C MET A 1 5.47 8.95 23.39
N ARG A 2 4.15 9.00 23.59
CA ARG A 2 3.14 8.78 22.54
C ARG A 2 3.21 9.95 21.55
N LYS A 3 3.79 9.76 20.37
CA LYS A 3 3.42 10.63 19.24
C LYS A 3 2.31 9.90 18.51
N ASN A 4 1.06 10.29 18.77
CA ASN A 4 -0.01 9.99 17.81
C ASN A 4 0.47 10.49 16.45
N ILE A 5 0.21 9.73 15.40
CA ILE A 5 0.63 10.15 14.06
C ILE A 5 -0.17 11.41 13.72
N ASN A 6 0.57 12.51 13.54
CA ASN A 6 -0.01 13.74 13.06
C ASN A 6 -0.21 13.61 11.55
N LEU A 7 -1.44 13.31 11.14
CA LEU A 7 -1.84 13.28 9.73
C LEU A 7 -2.23 14.67 9.20
N ASN A 8 -1.80 15.75 9.87
CA ASN A 8 -2.14 17.13 9.55
C ASN A 8 -3.62 17.31 9.23
N LYS A 9 -4.45 16.89 10.19
CA LYS A 9 -5.90 17.02 10.15
C LYS A 9 -6.26 18.49 9.98
N LYS A 10 -7.03 18.80 8.94
CA LYS A 10 -7.52 20.15 8.68
C LYS A 10 -8.99 20.12 8.31
N PHE A 11 -9.76 21.01 8.91
CA PHE A 11 -11.16 21.20 8.54
C PHE A 11 -11.23 21.75 7.11
N ASN A 12 -12.07 21.14 6.27
CA ASN A 12 -12.32 21.61 4.92
C ASN A 12 -13.79 22.01 4.79
N LYS A 13 -14.06 23.31 4.70
CA LYS A 13 -15.41 23.86 4.51
C LYS A 13 -16.10 23.39 3.22
N ASN A 14 -15.36 22.95 2.21
CA ASN A 14 -15.91 22.44 0.94
C ASN A 14 -16.63 21.09 1.11
N THR A 15 -16.54 20.49 2.29
CA THR A 15 -17.08 19.16 2.60
C THR A 15 -18.39 19.22 3.36
N SER A 16 -18.65 20.33 4.07
CA SER A 16 -19.84 20.49 4.89
C SER A 16 -21.06 20.45 3.97
N ASN A 17 -21.95 19.49 4.21
CA ASN A 17 -23.14 19.12 3.40
C ASN A 17 -22.91 18.16 2.23
N VAL A 18 -21.71 18.09 1.63
CA VAL A 18 -21.43 17.19 0.49
C VAL A 18 -21.08 15.79 0.98
N CYS A 19 -20.09 15.67 1.85
CA CYS A 19 -19.62 14.36 2.33
C CYS A 19 -20.64 13.65 3.22
N ASN A 20 -21.44 14.40 3.97
CA ASN A 20 -22.48 13.85 4.85
C ASN A 20 -23.71 13.33 4.08
N LYS A 21 -23.93 13.82 2.85
CA LYS A 21 -25.04 13.43 1.97
C LYS A 21 -24.60 12.49 0.85
N CYS A 22 -23.30 12.21 0.75
CA CYS A 22 -22.75 11.29 -0.24
C CYS A 22 -23.12 9.87 0.15
N ASP A 23 -24.22 9.38 -0.42
CA ASP A 23 -24.72 8.03 -0.18
C ASP A 23 -23.73 6.98 -0.73
N ARG A 24 -23.82 5.74 -0.22
CA ARG A 24 -22.84 4.67 -0.41
C ARG A 24 -22.63 4.20 -1.86
N LYS A 25 -23.35 4.76 -2.85
CA LYS A 25 -23.09 4.61 -4.30
C LYS A 25 -21.86 5.42 -4.73
N LEU A 26 -20.75 5.17 -4.04
CA LEU A 26 -19.54 6.00 -3.99
C LEU A 26 -18.65 5.91 -5.23
N ASP A 27 -18.85 4.91 -6.08
CA ASP A 27 -17.97 4.69 -7.24
C ASP A 27 -18.23 5.72 -8.35
N ASP A 28 -19.47 6.19 -8.54
CA ASP A 28 -19.79 7.17 -9.59
C ASP A 28 -19.13 8.55 -9.34
N ASN A 29 -18.91 8.88 -8.07
CA ASN A 29 -18.32 10.14 -7.61
C ASN A 29 -16.79 10.08 -7.44
N ILE A 30 -16.19 8.94 -7.77
CA ILE A 30 -14.75 8.72 -7.76
C ILE A 30 -14.29 8.41 -9.18
N VAL A 31 -13.35 9.18 -9.71
CA VAL A 31 -12.65 8.84 -10.96
C VAL A 31 -11.18 8.74 -10.66
N ASN A 32 -10.57 7.62 -11.05
CA ASN A 32 -9.13 7.43 -10.93
C ASN A 32 -8.64 7.63 -9.49
N SER A 33 -9.44 7.16 -8.52
CA SER A 33 -9.23 7.34 -7.07
C SER A 33 -9.26 8.80 -6.59
N LEU A 34 -9.80 9.74 -7.36
CA LEU A 34 -10.00 11.14 -6.99
C LEU A 34 -11.49 11.44 -6.81
N CYS A 35 -11.81 12.23 -5.78
CA CYS A 35 -13.17 12.70 -5.54
C CYS A 35 -13.56 13.74 -6.60
N LYS A 36 -14.73 13.59 -7.21
CA LYS A 36 -15.31 14.58 -8.14
C LYS A 36 -15.98 15.75 -7.41
N LEU A 37 -16.45 15.52 -6.19
CA LEU A 37 -17.36 16.45 -5.50
C LEU A 37 -16.63 17.44 -4.58
N VAL A 38 -15.42 17.10 -4.15
CA VAL A 38 -14.69 17.85 -3.12
C VAL A 38 -13.26 18.08 -3.57
N MET A 39 -12.84 19.34 -3.45
CA MET A 39 -11.45 19.77 -3.61
C MET A 39 -10.77 19.90 -2.25
N GLY A 40 -9.47 19.62 -2.24
CA GLY A 40 -8.59 19.89 -1.12
C GLY A 40 -8.59 21.38 -0.75
N ILE A 41 -8.28 21.70 0.50
CA ILE A 41 -8.06 23.09 0.96
C ILE A 41 -6.95 23.80 0.16
N ASP A 42 -6.06 23.03 -0.47
CA ASP A 42 -4.97 23.49 -1.33
C ASP A 42 -5.39 23.73 -2.79
N GLY A 43 -6.69 23.58 -3.08
CA GLY A 43 -7.25 23.75 -4.42
C GLY A 43 -6.97 22.60 -5.38
N GLU A 44 -6.41 21.47 -4.92
CA GLU A 44 -6.17 20.28 -5.74
C GLU A 44 -7.15 19.14 -5.41
N LYS A 45 -7.34 18.21 -6.34
CA LYS A 45 -8.20 17.04 -6.08
C LYS A 45 -7.66 16.18 -4.94
N ILE A 46 -8.58 15.47 -4.29
CA ILE A 46 -8.31 14.68 -3.09
C ILE A 46 -8.85 13.26 -3.23
N ARG A 47 -8.24 12.29 -2.56
CA ARG A 47 -8.74 10.90 -2.55
C ARG A 47 -9.82 10.74 -1.47
N CYS A 48 -10.99 10.22 -1.83
CA CYS A 48 -12.02 9.85 -0.86
C CYS A 48 -11.76 8.43 -0.33
N VAL A 49 -11.60 8.27 0.98
CA VAL A 49 -11.31 6.98 1.62
C VAL A 49 -12.21 6.72 2.82
N GLY A 50 -12.37 5.45 3.19
CA GLY A 50 -12.96 5.11 4.48
C GLY A 50 -12.02 5.46 5.64
N ASN A 51 -12.58 5.70 6.83
CA ASN A 51 -11.84 6.04 8.04
C ASN A 51 -10.78 4.99 8.46
N TRP A 52 -10.92 3.74 7.99
CA TRP A 52 -9.93 2.68 8.21
C TRP A 52 -8.57 2.94 7.53
N ALA A 53 -8.49 3.87 6.56
CA ALA A 53 -7.23 4.25 5.93
C ALA A 53 -6.20 4.74 6.97
N TYR A 54 -6.66 5.32 8.08
CA TYR A 54 -5.81 5.72 9.20
C TYR A 54 -4.97 4.56 9.75
N GLN A 55 -5.58 3.37 9.93
CA GLN A 55 -4.91 2.21 10.54
C GLN A 55 -3.73 1.74 9.68
N LYS A 56 -3.92 1.78 8.36
CA LYS A 56 -2.87 1.43 7.41
C LYS A 56 -1.71 2.42 7.45
N ILE A 57 -2.02 3.72 7.35
CA ILE A 57 -1.00 4.78 7.45
C ILE A 57 -0.26 4.68 8.79
N TYR A 58 -0.97 4.25 9.85
CA TYR A 58 -0.37 4.02 11.15
C TYR A 58 0.78 3.03 11.13
N TYR A 59 0.53 1.82 10.64
CA TYR A 59 1.58 0.79 10.62
C TYR A 59 2.71 1.13 9.65
N ILE A 60 2.40 1.68 8.48
CA ILE A 60 3.41 2.06 7.47
C ILE A 60 4.35 3.14 8.01
N THR A 61 3.83 4.22 8.60
CA THR A 61 4.66 5.31 9.14
C THR A 61 5.47 4.88 10.36
N ARG A 62 4.92 4.01 11.22
CA ARG A 62 5.66 3.40 12.34
C ARG A 62 6.80 2.52 11.87
N TYR A 63 6.57 1.71 10.82
CA TYR A 63 7.63 0.90 10.24
C TYR A 63 8.69 1.78 9.58
N PHE A 64 8.29 2.78 8.80
CA PHE A 64 9.17 3.77 8.20
C PHE A 64 10.08 4.44 9.24
N ASP A 65 9.53 4.86 10.39
CA ASP A 65 10.31 5.44 11.48
C ASP A 65 11.39 4.48 12.01
N ILE A 66 10.99 3.29 12.48
CA ILE A 66 11.94 2.35 13.10
C ILE A 66 13.00 1.85 12.12
N PHE A 67 12.60 1.58 10.88
CA PHE A 67 13.47 1.17 9.79
C PHE A 67 14.49 2.27 9.49
N THR A 68 14.00 3.50 9.29
CA THR A 68 14.86 4.60 8.88
C THR A 68 15.81 5.01 9.99
N VAL A 69 15.30 5.21 11.21
CA VAL A 69 16.11 5.61 12.36
C VAL A 69 17.09 4.51 12.78
N GLY A 70 16.68 3.25 12.71
CA GLY A 70 17.50 2.10 13.10
C GLY A 70 18.65 1.82 12.12
N MET A 71 18.50 2.21 10.85
CA MET A 71 19.42 1.80 9.78
C MET A 71 20.23 2.96 9.17
N LYS A 72 19.96 4.22 9.55
CA LYS A 72 20.57 5.43 8.97
C LYS A 72 22.10 5.49 8.98
N ASN A 73 22.76 4.84 9.93
CA ASN A 73 24.22 4.86 10.05
C ASN A 73 24.88 3.68 9.31
N LYS A 74 24.09 2.84 8.63
CA LYS A 74 24.57 1.63 7.96
C LYS A 74 24.32 1.63 6.46
N TRP A 75 23.27 2.31 6.00
CA TRP A 75 22.81 2.22 4.63
C TRP A 75 22.32 3.57 4.09
N ASN A 76 22.40 3.73 2.78
CA ASN A 76 21.64 4.73 2.04
C ASN A 76 20.17 4.28 1.97
N ILE A 77 19.31 4.88 2.79
CA ILE A 77 17.91 4.44 2.89
C ILE A 77 17.07 5.06 1.78
N ASN A 78 16.32 4.24 1.05
CA ASN A 78 15.34 4.70 0.07
C ASN A 78 13.93 4.22 0.44
N TYR A 79 12.94 5.02 0.06
CA TYR A 79 11.53 4.67 0.15
C TYR A 79 10.93 4.66 -1.25
N ILE A 80 10.24 3.57 -1.60
CA ILE A 80 9.52 3.43 -2.85
C ILE A 80 8.07 3.09 -2.51
N GLU A 81 7.11 3.81 -3.09
CA GLU A 81 5.69 3.54 -2.90
C GLU A 81 4.96 3.44 -4.24
N ILE A 82 4.26 2.33 -4.44
CA ILE A 82 3.38 2.07 -5.60
C ILE A 82 1.93 2.24 -5.14
N CYS A 83 1.11 2.85 -6.00
CA CYS A 83 -0.25 3.31 -5.68
C CYS A 83 -0.27 4.47 -4.67
N SER A 84 0.67 5.41 -4.79
CA SER A 84 0.89 6.48 -3.81
C SER A 84 -0.28 7.45 -3.62
N GLY A 85 -1.16 7.55 -4.62
CA GLY A 85 -2.28 8.49 -4.60
C GLY A 85 -1.84 9.96 -4.60
N PRO A 86 -2.80 10.88 -4.41
CA PRO A 86 -2.54 12.32 -4.57
C PRO A 86 -1.92 12.95 -3.31
N GLY A 87 -1.68 12.17 -2.25
CA GLY A 87 -1.07 12.64 -1.01
C GLY A 87 -2.05 13.20 0.05
N ARG A 88 -3.21 13.75 -0.34
CA ARG A 88 -4.28 14.14 0.60
C ARG A 88 -5.48 13.23 0.44
N CYS A 89 -6.17 12.98 1.55
CA CYS A 89 -7.39 12.21 1.59
C CYS A 89 -8.47 12.87 2.45
N ILE A 90 -9.73 12.59 2.12
CA ILE A 90 -10.89 12.92 2.94
C ILE A 90 -11.52 11.62 3.44
N TYR A 91 -11.87 11.59 4.72
CA TYR A 91 -12.58 10.46 5.28
C TYR A 91 -14.08 10.61 5.00
N ARG A 92 -14.69 9.54 4.52
CA ARG A 92 -16.14 9.49 4.28
C ARG A 92 -16.89 9.93 5.53
N ASN A 93 -17.94 10.73 5.34
CA ASN A 93 -18.80 11.26 6.40
C ASN A 93 -18.06 12.15 7.41
N GLU A 94 -16.90 12.69 7.06
CA GLU A 94 -16.18 13.68 7.86
C GLU A 94 -15.96 14.96 7.06
N SER A 95 -15.84 16.07 7.80
CA SER A 95 -15.50 17.38 7.23
C SER A 95 -14.01 17.73 7.31
N ASN A 96 -13.17 16.72 7.53
CA ASN A 96 -11.74 16.90 7.70
C ASN A 96 -10.96 16.18 6.61
N GLU A 97 -9.89 16.83 6.18
CA GLU A 97 -8.87 16.23 5.34
C GLU A 97 -7.66 15.82 6.15
N TYR A 98 -7.00 14.79 5.65
CA TYR A 98 -5.86 14.15 6.26
C TYR A 98 -4.78 13.90 5.21
N ASP A 99 -3.54 13.84 5.66
CA ASP A 99 -2.45 13.32 4.85
C ASP A 99 -2.66 11.82 4.62
N GLY A 100 -2.53 11.42 3.36
CA GLY A 100 -2.31 10.03 2.99
C GLY A 100 -0.88 9.59 3.33
N THR A 101 -0.55 8.36 2.98
CA THR A 101 0.78 7.75 3.24
C THR A 101 1.91 8.63 2.73
N ALA A 102 1.87 9.06 1.45
CA ALA A 102 2.92 9.87 0.84
C ALA A 102 3.26 11.14 1.63
N LEU A 103 2.28 11.99 1.95
CA LEU A 103 2.54 13.22 2.71
C LEU A 103 2.88 12.97 4.18
N SER A 104 2.37 11.88 4.76
CA SER A 104 2.71 11.47 6.12
C SER A 104 4.19 11.11 6.23
N ILE A 105 4.73 10.37 5.26
CA ILE A 105 6.14 10.00 5.18
C ILE A 105 7.02 11.24 4.95
N LEU A 106 6.63 12.13 4.05
CA LEU A 106 7.40 13.35 3.75
C LEU A 106 7.50 14.31 4.93
N GLN A 107 6.47 14.38 5.77
CA GLN A 107 6.45 15.23 6.95
C GLN A 107 6.98 14.55 8.21
N HIS A 108 7.23 13.24 8.16
CA HIS A 108 7.79 12.50 9.28
C HIS A 108 9.23 12.94 9.59
N GLU A 109 9.60 12.99 10.88
CA GLU A 109 10.92 13.45 11.34
C GLU A 109 12.07 12.61 10.75
N ALA A 110 11.83 11.33 10.52
CA ALA A 110 12.79 10.40 9.92
C ALA A 110 13.14 10.73 8.46
N TYR A 111 12.34 11.55 7.75
CA TYR A 111 12.61 12.01 6.37
C TYR A 111 14.04 12.54 6.19
N LYS A 112 14.59 13.21 7.21
CA LYS A 112 15.95 13.77 7.15
C LYS A 112 17.04 12.73 6.87
N HIS A 113 16.79 11.47 7.24
CA HIS A 113 17.72 10.35 7.08
C HIS A 113 17.52 9.57 5.77
N ILE A 114 16.49 9.89 4.99
CA ILE A 114 16.26 9.26 3.68
C ILE A 114 17.20 9.86 2.63
N LYS A 115 17.63 9.03 1.68
CA LYS A 115 18.36 9.44 0.48
C LYS A 115 17.39 9.80 -0.65
N ASN A 116 16.50 8.88 -1.03
CA ASN A 116 15.50 9.08 -2.08
C ASN A 116 14.10 8.57 -1.67
N ILE A 117 13.06 9.25 -2.17
CA ILE A 117 11.65 8.85 -2.03
C ILE A 117 11.02 8.87 -3.42
N LEU A 118 10.62 7.70 -3.92
CA LEU A 118 10.01 7.55 -5.24
C LEU A 118 8.56 7.12 -5.07
N PHE A 119 7.63 7.91 -5.59
CA PHE A 119 6.21 7.59 -5.61
C PHE A 119 5.78 7.21 -7.03
N PHE A 120 4.99 6.16 -7.16
CA PHE A 120 4.48 5.68 -8.43
C PHE A 120 2.95 5.57 -8.37
N ASP A 121 2.29 6.16 -9.36
CA ASP A 121 0.85 5.99 -9.56
C ASP A 121 0.55 5.88 -11.07
N LYS A 122 -0.48 5.13 -11.44
CA LYS A 122 -0.85 4.92 -12.85
C LYS A 122 -1.49 6.15 -13.48
N GLU A 123 -2.04 7.03 -12.66
CA GLU A 123 -2.86 8.16 -13.11
C GLU A 123 -2.03 9.44 -13.22
N ASN A 124 -1.89 9.98 -14.44
CA ASN A 124 -1.12 11.20 -14.68
C ASN A 124 -1.58 12.38 -13.81
N GLU A 125 -2.91 12.55 -13.64
CA GLU A 125 -3.45 13.62 -12.80
C GLU A 125 -3.05 13.45 -11.32
N VAL A 126 -3.06 12.23 -10.80
CA VAL A 126 -2.66 11.91 -9.43
C VAL A 126 -1.18 12.26 -9.22
N VAL A 127 -0.32 11.87 -10.17
CA VAL A 127 1.12 12.15 -10.15
C VAL A 127 1.38 13.66 -10.19
N ARG A 128 0.69 14.40 -11.08
CA ARG A 128 0.80 15.87 -11.16
C ARG A 128 0.45 16.53 -9.83
N ILE A 129 -0.67 16.13 -9.22
CA ILE A 129 -1.12 16.66 -7.92
C ILE A 129 -0.10 16.36 -6.83
N LEU A 130 0.38 15.13 -6.73
CA LEU A 130 1.34 14.74 -5.70
C LEU A 130 2.66 15.51 -5.86
N ASN A 131 3.17 15.67 -7.08
CA ASN A 131 4.37 16.47 -7.34
C ASN A 131 4.18 17.95 -6.95
N LYS A 132 3.01 18.56 -7.22
CA LYS A 132 2.72 19.92 -6.75
C LYS A 132 2.79 20.02 -5.22
N ARG A 133 2.21 19.04 -4.52
CA ARG A 133 2.26 18.98 -3.04
C ARG A 133 3.68 18.77 -2.51
N ILE A 134 4.47 17.89 -3.14
CA ILE A 134 5.89 17.67 -2.82
C ILE A 134 6.70 18.99 -2.95
N ASN A 135 6.51 19.70 -4.06
CA ASN A 135 7.19 20.97 -4.33
C ASN A 135 6.81 22.05 -3.29
N ASN A 136 5.53 22.15 -2.94
CA ASN A 136 5.06 23.08 -1.91
C ASN A 136 5.67 22.77 -0.53
N LEU A 137 5.91 21.50 -0.22
CA LEU A 137 6.61 21.08 1.01
C LEU A 137 8.14 21.25 0.95
N LYS A 138 8.69 21.66 -0.21
CA LYS A 138 10.13 21.79 -0.48
C LYS A 138 10.91 20.49 -0.20
N LYS A 139 10.32 19.34 -0.53
CA LYS A 139 10.89 18.00 -0.29
C LYS A 139 11.69 17.52 -1.50
N ASN A 140 12.89 18.05 -1.67
CA ASN A 140 13.76 17.80 -2.82
C ASN A 140 14.25 16.35 -3.00
N LYS A 141 14.14 15.49 -1.98
CA LYS A 141 14.50 14.06 -2.07
C LYS A 141 13.37 13.19 -2.60
N ALA A 142 12.22 13.79 -2.91
CA ALA A 142 11.01 13.09 -3.26
C ALA A 142 10.49 13.50 -4.64
N LYS A 143 9.95 12.54 -5.39
CA LYS A 143 9.29 12.79 -6.67
C LYS A 143 8.28 11.70 -6.97
N ALA A 144 7.18 12.07 -7.64
CA ALA A 144 6.18 11.15 -8.14
C ALA A 144 6.32 10.93 -9.65
N PHE A 145 6.04 9.71 -10.10
CA PHE A 145 6.18 9.27 -11.48
C PHE A 145 4.95 8.50 -11.93
N ILE A 146 4.64 8.63 -13.21
CA ILE A 146 3.63 7.80 -13.85
C ILE A 146 4.20 6.40 -14.08
N ALA A 147 3.43 5.37 -13.75
CA ALA A 147 3.82 4.00 -14.03
C ALA A 147 2.60 3.10 -14.26
N ASP A 148 2.65 2.30 -15.32
CA ASP A 148 1.75 1.18 -15.48
C ASP A 148 2.29 -0.01 -14.67
N TYR A 149 1.51 -0.46 -13.68
CA TYR A 149 1.92 -1.56 -12.81
C TYR A 149 2.03 -2.89 -13.55
N ALA A 150 1.35 -3.05 -14.70
CA ALA A 150 1.50 -4.23 -15.55
C ALA A 150 2.75 -4.17 -16.44
N ASN A 151 3.35 -2.98 -16.59
CA ASN A 151 4.61 -2.78 -17.29
C ASN A 151 5.72 -2.29 -16.33
N PRO A 152 6.30 -3.21 -15.54
CA PRO A 152 7.30 -2.88 -14.53
C PRO A 152 8.57 -2.21 -15.06
N SER A 153 8.88 -2.30 -16.37
CA SER A 153 10.10 -1.71 -16.95
C SER A 153 10.18 -0.21 -16.65
N THR A 154 9.07 0.51 -16.77
CA THR A 154 9.01 1.96 -16.47
C THR A 154 9.40 2.30 -15.02
N ILE A 155 9.04 1.43 -14.06
CA ILE A 155 9.39 1.57 -12.66
C ILE A 155 10.89 1.30 -12.48
N ILE A 156 11.42 0.25 -13.11
CA ILE A 156 12.84 -0.11 -13.06
C ILE A 156 13.72 1.00 -13.66
N ASP A 157 13.37 1.47 -14.86
CA ASP A 157 14.10 2.54 -15.54
C ASP A 157 14.11 3.82 -14.69
N THR A 158 12.99 4.13 -14.02
CA THR A 158 12.93 5.29 -13.11
C THR A 158 13.83 5.10 -11.89
N ILE A 159 13.86 3.91 -11.29
CA ILE A 159 14.75 3.58 -10.16
C ILE A 159 16.22 3.75 -10.57
N GLU A 160 16.59 3.32 -11.77
CA GLU A 160 17.94 3.47 -12.33
C GLU A 160 18.31 4.93 -12.56
N ASN A 161 17.43 5.70 -13.20
CA ASN A 161 17.65 7.10 -13.52
C ASN A 161 17.69 8.02 -12.29
N CYS A 162 17.14 7.59 -11.15
CA CYS A 162 17.21 8.33 -9.88
C CYS A 162 18.53 8.10 -9.12
N SER A 163 19.52 7.45 -9.72
CA SER A 163 20.87 7.24 -9.15
C SER A 163 20.84 6.61 -7.76
N ILE A 164 19.94 5.64 -7.54
CA ILE A 164 19.97 4.84 -6.31
C ILE A 164 21.24 3.98 -6.35
N ASP A 165 22.18 4.24 -5.44
CA ASP A 165 23.35 3.40 -5.24
C ASP A 165 22.92 2.02 -4.70
N LEU A 166 22.87 1.03 -5.59
CA LEU A 166 22.45 -0.33 -5.26
C LEU A 166 23.46 -1.07 -4.38
N SER A 167 24.73 -0.66 -4.37
CA SER A 167 25.78 -1.34 -3.62
C SER A 167 25.59 -1.16 -2.10
N ASN A 168 25.21 0.04 -1.67
CA ASN A 168 25.04 0.41 -0.27
C ASN A 168 23.64 0.97 0.06
N SER A 169 22.59 0.49 -0.60
CA SER A 169 21.21 0.88 -0.28
C SER A 169 20.47 -0.16 0.56
N LEU A 170 19.52 0.35 1.34
CA LEU A 170 18.46 -0.43 1.98
C LEU A 170 17.12 0.22 1.62
N ASN A 171 16.19 -0.58 1.10
CA ASN A 171 15.01 -0.07 0.42
C ASN A 171 13.75 -0.53 1.15
N LEU A 172 12.82 0.40 1.41
CA LEU A 172 11.47 0.07 1.86
C LEU A 172 10.52 0.24 0.67
N LEU A 173 9.93 -0.87 0.22
CA LEU A 173 8.90 -0.89 -0.80
C LEU A 173 7.52 -0.98 -0.14
N VAL A 174 6.67 -0.01 -0.42
CA VAL A 174 5.27 0.01 0.00
C VAL A 174 4.39 -0.14 -1.23
N ILE A 175 3.45 -1.09 -1.20
CA ILE A 175 2.49 -1.31 -2.30
C ILE A 175 1.09 -1.22 -1.71
N ASP A 176 0.35 -0.17 -2.08
CA ASP A 176 -0.94 0.14 -1.45
C ASP A 176 -2.12 0.22 -2.42
N PRO A 177 -2.44 -0.87 -3.14
CA PRO A 177 -3.54 -0.87 -4.08
C PRO A 177 -4.89 -0.94 -3.35
N THR A 178 -5.95 -0.56 -4.06
CA THR A 178 -7.33 -0.71 -3.60
C THR A 178 -7.92 -2.09 -3.94
N ASP A 179 -7.27 -2.82 -4.84
CA ASP A 179 -7.66 -4.13 -5.38
C ASP A 179 -6.41 -4.95 -5.79
N CYS A 180 -6.59 -6.04 -6.54
CA CYS A 180 -5.51 -6.92 -7.01
C CYS A 180 -4.82 -6.41 -8.30
N SER A 181 -4.67 -5.09 -8.48
CA SER A 181 -4.18 -4.49 -9.74
C SER A 181 -2.66 -4.46 -9.93
N VAL A 182 -1.87 -4.79 -8.91
CA VAL A 182 -0.40 -4.81 -9.01
C VAL A 182 0.08 -6.25 -9.19
N PRO A 183 0.55 -6.66 -10.38
CA PRO A 183 1.00 -8.02 -10.63
C PRO A 183 2.19 -8.42 -9.75
N PHE A 184 2.27 -9.70 -9.40
CA PHE A 184 3.40 -10.26 -8.66
C PHE A 184 4.73 -10.07 -9.40
N GLU A 185 4.71 -10.17 -10.72
CA GLU A 185 5.90 -9.98 -11.58
C GLU A 185 6.54 -8.60 -11.38
N THR A 186 5.75 -7.57 -11.08
CA THR A 186 6.25 -6.23 -10.78
C THR A 186 7.07 -6.22 -9.49
N ILE A 187 6.61 -6.91 -8.46
CA ILE A 187 7.34 -7.08 -7.20
C ILE A 187 8.63 -7.86 -7.44
N LYS A 188 8.57 -8.94 -8.20
CA LYS A 188 9.73 -9.76 -8.56
C LYS A 188 10.79 -8.96 -9.31
N LYS A 189 10.42 -8.15 -10.31
CA LYS A 189 11.38 -7.32 -11.04
C LYS A 189 12.01 -6.24 -10.15
N ILE A 190 11.21 -5.58 -9.30
CA ILE A 190 11.75 -4.59 -8.35
C ILE A 190 12.69 -5.27 -7.36
N LYS A 191 12.32 -6.44 -6.83
CA LYS A 191 13.15 -7.23 -5.90
C LYS A 191 14.48 -7.69 -6.51
N ASN A 192 14.48 -8.07 -7.78
CA ASN A 192 15.70 -8.41 -8.51
C ASN A 192 16.62 -7.21 -8.67
N LYS A 193 16.05 -6.01 -8.79
CA LYS A 193 16.82 -4.76 -8.89
C LYS A 193 17.30 -4.25 -7.52
N LEU A 194 16.43 -4.29 -6.51
CA LEU A 194 16.66 -3.82 -5.15
C LEU A 194 16.93 -5.00 -4.22
N VAL A 195 18.19 -5.45 -4.18
CA VAL A 195 18.60 -6.69 -3.49
C VAL A 195 18.49 -6.61 -1.96
N LYS A 196 18.42 -5.42 -1.35
CA LYS A 196 18.19 -5.27 0.09
C LYS A 196 16.87 -4.54 0.30
N MET A 197 15.80 -5.30 0.48
CA MET A 197 14.45 -4.75 0.50
C MET A 197 13.57 -5.31 1.62
N ASP A 198 12.83 -4.41 2.26
CA ASP A 198 11.64 -4.72 3.04
C ASP A 198 10.40 -4.36 2.23
N LEU A 199 9.37 -5.21 2.26
CA LEU A 199 8.10 -5.04 1.58
C LEU A 199 6.98 -4.90 2.60
N ILE A 200 6.15 -3.87 2.43
CA ILE A 200 4.81 -3.79 3.01
C ILE A 200 3.80 -3.73 1.87
N ILE A 201 2.86 -4.65 1.83
CA ILE A 201 1.78 -4.65 0.83
C ILE A 201 0.40 -4.68 1.48
N ASN A 202 -0.50 -3.83 0.97
CA ASN A 202 -1.91 -3.86 1.29
C ASN A 202 -2.61 -4.93 0.46
N PHE A 203 -2.92 -6.06 1.11
CA PHE A 203 -3.59 -7.19 0.48
C PHE A 203 -5.11 -7.00 0.57
N ALA A 204 -5.75 -6.66 -0.55
CA ALA A 204 -7.18 -6.36 -0.65
C ALA A 204 -8.08 -7.60 -0.72
N TYR A 205 -7.92 -8.54 0.22
CA TYR A 205 -8.65 -9.82 0.17
C TYR A 205 -10.14 -9.69 0.47
N GLY A 206 -10.53 -8.78 1.37
CA GLY A 206 -11.91 -8.61 1.83
C GLY A 206 -12.80 -7.74 0.92
N THR A 207 -12.29 -7.31 -0.23
CA THR A 207 -13.00 -6.41 -1.16
C THR A 207 -13.50 -7.17 -2.40
N ASP A 208 -12.93 -6.86 -3.57
CA ASP A 208 -13.32 -7.41 -4.86
C ASP A 208 -12.99 -8.90 -4.96
N LEU A 209 -11.86 -9.32 -4.39
CA LEU A 209 -11.47 -10.73 -4.37
C LEU A 209 -12.50 -11.58 -3.63
N ASN A 210 -12.92 -11.21 -2.41
CA ASN A 210 -13.91 -11.99 -1.65
C ASN A 210 -15.21 -12.25 -2.44
N ARG A 211 -15.72 -11.25 -3.18
CA ARG A 211 -16.94 -11.40 -3.99
C ARG A 211 -16.77 -12.35 -5.18
N ASN A 212 -15.53 -12.53 -5.63
CA ASN A 212 -15.19 -13.13 -6.91
C ASN A 212 -14.42 -14.45 -6.78
N ILE A 213 -13.86 -14.77 -5.61
CA ILE A 213 -12.91 -15.89 -5.46
C ILE A 213 -13.51 -17.26 -5.79
N VAL A 214 -14.80 -17.49 -5.48
CA VAL A 214 -15.48 -18.74 -5.86
C VAL A 214 -15.66 -18.82 -7.38
N LYS A 215 -16.13 -17.73 -8.00
CA LYS A 215 -16.32 -17.66 -9.45
C LYS A 215 -14.99 -17.81 -10.20
N LEU A 216 -13.91 -17.27 -9.63
CA LEU A 216 -12.55 -17.39 -10.15
C LEU A 216 -12.15 -18.87 -10.22
N VAL A 217 -12.28 -19.60 -9.11
CA VAL A 217 -11.91 -21.02 -9.03
C VAL A 217 -12.80 -21.91 -9.91
N LYS A 218 -14.06 -21.53 -10.11
CA LYS A 218 -14.99 -22.24 -11.01
C LYS A 218 -14.79 -21.93 -12.49
N GLY A 219 -13.91 -20.99 -12.85
CA GLY A 219 -13.72 -20.56 -14.25
C GLY A 219 -14.89 -19.72 -14.80
N GLU A 220 -15.65 -19.09 -13.91
CA GLU A 220 -16.83 -18.28 -14.27
C GLU A 220 -16.48 -16.78 -14.47
N LEU A 221 -15.23 -16.37 -14.28
CA LEU A 221 -14.75 -14.98 -14.35
C LEU A 221 -13.93 -14.67 -15.61
N LYS A 222 -14.58 -14.62 -16.77
CA LYS A 222 -13.88 -14.46 -18.05
C LYS A 222 -13.08 -13.16 -18.22
N SER A 223 -13.48 -12.05 -17.61
CA SER A 223 -12.87 -10.72 -17.84
C SER A 223 -11.93 -10.23 -16.73
N ALA A 224 -11.86 -10.95 -15.60
CA ALA A 224 -11.10 -10.52 -14.43
C ALA A 224 -10.16 -11.61 -13.87
N GLU A 225 -10.18 -12.82 -14.45
CA GLU A 225 -9.31 -13.93 -14.05
C GLU A 225 -7.83 -13.55 -14.10
N ASP A 226 -7.38 -12.97 -15.22
CA ASP A 226 -5.99 -12.55 -15.42
C ASP A 226 -5.50 -11.60 -14.32
N LYS A 227 -6.36 -10.71 -13.79
CA LYS A 227 -6.01 -9.81 -12.69
C LYS A 227 -5.63 -10.59 -11.44
N TYR A 228 -6.42 -11.60 -11.06
CA TYR A 228 -6.17 -12.40 -9.86
C TYR A 228 -5.02 -13.39 -10.03
N ILE A 229 -4.86 -13.98 -11.22
CA ILE A 229 -3.74 -14.87 -11.52
C ILE A 229 -2.43 -14.07 -11.55
N SER A 230 -2.40 -12.92 -12.25
CA SER A 230 -1.21 -12.06 -12.32
C SER A 230 -0.84 -11.44 -10.97
N PHE A 231 -1.82 -11.07 -10.15
CA PHE A 231 -1.59 -10.63 -8.77
C PHE A 231 -0.92 -11.73 -7.95
N LEU A 232 -1.33 -12.99 -8.09
CA LEU A 232 -0.71 -14.11 -7.38
C LEU A 232 0.66 -14.48 -7.96
N GLY A 233 0.85 -14.31 -9.27
CA GLY A 233 2.04 -14.72 -10.02
C GLY A 233 2.03 -16.17 -10.50
N SER A 234 0.89 -16.86 -10.39
CA SER A 234 0.71 -18.27 -10.78
C SER A 234 -0.77 -18.62 -10.89
N ASP A 235 -1.12 -19.55 -11.78
CA ASP A 235 -2.46 -20.12 -11.93
C ASP A 235 -2.68 -21.39 -11.06
N ASP A 236 -1.66 -21.86 -10.34
CA ASP A 236 -1.71 -22.99 -9.40
C ASP A 236 -2.96 -22.97 -8.50
N PHE A 237 -3.36 -21.79 -8.03
CA PHE A 237 -4.52 -21.62 -7.16
C PHE A 237 -5.83 -22.06 -7.81
N VAL A 238 -6.09 -21.66 -9.06
CA VAL A 238 -7.34 -22.01 -9.77
C VAL A 238 -7.31 -23.46 -10.26
N ASN A 239 -6.12 -24.00 -10.49
CA ASN A 239 -5.91 -25.38 -10.92
C ASN A 239 -5.91 -26.40 -9.74
N ASN A 240 -5.85 -25.93 -8.50
CA ASN A 240 -5.79 -26.78 -7.31
C ASN A 240 -7.11 -27.53 -7.03
N LYS A 241 -7.05 -28.86 -6.90
CA LYS A 241 -8.22 -29.73 -6.64
C LYS A 241 -8.94 -29.40 -5.31
N GLN A 242 -8.20 -29.06 -4.26
CA GLN A 242 -8.76 -28.66 -2.97
C GLN A 242 -9.52 -27.32 -3.10
N CYS A 243 -8.95 -26.35 -3.83
CA CYS A 243 -9.64 -25.09 -4.11
C CYS A 243 -10.96 -25.34 -4.86
N LYS A 244 -10.96 -26.18 -5.90
CA LYS A 244 -12.17 -26.54 -6.64
C LYS A 244 -13.27 -27.12 -5.73
N LYS A 245 -12.91 -28.07 -4.85
CA LYS A 245 -13.83 -28.63 -3.85
C LYS A 245 -14.37 -27.58 -2.87
N LEU A 246 -13.53 -26.65 -2.41
CA LEU A 246 -13.95 -25.56 -1.51
C LEU A 246 -14.87 -24.56 -2.22
N ALA A 247 -14.66 -24.31 -3.52
CA ALA A 247 -15.49 -23.43 -4.32
C ALA A 247 -16.89 -24.02 -4.57
N GLU A 248 -17.01 -25.33 -4.78
CA GLU A 248 -18.31 -26.03 -4.83
C GLU A 248 -19.10 -25.87 -3.53
N GLN A 249 -18.39 -25.82 -2.40
CA GLN A 249 -18.97 -25.64 -1.06
C GLN A 249 -19.14 -24.17 -0.65
N ASN A 250 -18.86 -23.21 -1.53
CA ASN A 250 -18.88 -21.77 -1.27
C ASN A 250 -18.07 -21.36 -0.01
N LYS A 251 -16.91 -21.99 0.21
CA LYS A 251 -16.03 -21.71 1.35
C LYS A 251 -15.08 -20.54 1.07
N ASN A 252 -15.63 -19.34 0.91
CA ASN A 252 -14.87 -18.12 0.58
C ASN A 252 -13.69 -17.88 1.52
N ASP A 253 -13.90 -17.92 2.83
CA ASP A 253 -12.86 -17.64 3.82
C ASP A 253 -11.67 -18.59 3.67
N LYS A 254 -11.92 -19.89 3.42
CA LYS A 254 -10.85 -20.88 3.19
C LYS A 254 -10.13 -20.66 1.87
N LEU A 255 -10.83 -20.25 0.82
CA LEU A 255 -10.19 -19.88 -0.43
C LEU A 255 -9.30 -18.64 -0.26
N LEU A 256 -9.75 -17.64 0.51
CA LEU A 256 -8.99 -16.43 0.79
C LEU A 256 -7.74 -16.71 1.63
N GLU A 257 -7.84 -17.60 2.63
CA GLU A 257 -6.69 -18.10 3.39
C GLU A 257 -5.65 -18.75 2.46
N ILE A 258 -6.07 -19.69 1.61
CA ILE A 258 -5.16 -20.38 0.67
C ILE A 258 -4.55 -19.38 -0.33
N TYR A 259 -5.34 -18.44 -0.83
CA TYR A 259 -4.86 -17.43 -1.78
C TYR A 259 -3.79 -16.52 -1.15
N LEU A 260 -3.96 -16.11 0.11
CA LEU A 260 -2.96 -15.35 0.86
C LEU A 260 -1.70 -16.18 1.13
N GLU A 261 -1.83 -17.46 1.50
CA GLU A 261 -0.67 -18.33 1.73
C GLU A 261 0.12 -18.58 0.45
N ASN A 262 -0.55 -18.82 -0.68
CA ASN A 262 0.12 -18.93 -1.98
C ASN A 262 0.93 -17.66 -2.32
N TYR A 263 0.38 -16.48 -2.00
CA TYR A 263 1.09 -15.22 -2.19
C TYR A 263 2.34 -15.13 -1.32
N LYS A 264 2.25 -15.51 -0.04
CA LYS A 264 3.40 -15.57 0.89
C LYS A 264 4.47 -16.54 0.40
N GLU A 265 4.07 -17.71 -0.11
CA GLU A 265 5.01 -18.67 -0.69
C GLU A 265 5.71 -18.12 -1.93
N ASN A 266 4.99 -17.40 -2.80
CA ASN A 266 5.61 -16.75 -3.95
C ASN A 266 6.60 -15.64 -3.52
N LEU A 267 6.30 -14.87 -2.47
CA LEU A 267 7.27 -13.92 -1.88
C LEU A 267 8.53 -14.61 -1.36
N LYS A 268 8.40 -15.76 -0.69
CA LYS A 268 9.56 -16.55 -0.23
C LYS A 268 10.42 -17.03 -1.38
N LYS A 269 9.81 -17.47 -2.50
CA LYS A 269 10.52 -17.92 -3.72
C LYS A 269 11.41 -16.83 -4.32
N ILE A 270 11.03 -15.55 -4.19
CA ILE A 270 11.84 -14.41 -4.66
C ILE A 270 12.81 -13.84 -3.60
N GLY A 271 12.98 -14.53 -2.48
CA GLY A 271 13.97 -14.18 -1.44
C GLY A 271 13.42 -13.42 -0.24
N LEU A 272 12.16 -12.98 -0.25
CA LEU A 272 11.51 -12.31 0.89
C LEU A 272 11.02 -13.35 1.91
N ARG A 273 11.96 -14.03 2.57
CA ARG A 273 11.72 -15.24 3.38
C ARG A 273 11.13 -14.95 4.77
N PHE A 274 11.36 -13.75 5.30
CA PHE A 274 10.87 -13.37 6.63
C PHE A 274 9.52 -12.70 6.51
N ILE A 275 8.45 -13.47 6.66
CA ILE A 275 7.07 -12.99 6.61
C ILE A 275 6.61 -12.57 8.00
N GLY A 276 6.11 -11.34 8.12
CA GLY A 276 5.56 -10.80 9.36
C GLY A 276 4.13 -11.23 9.61
N THR A 277 3.68 -11.13 10.86
CA THR A 277 2.28 -11.33 11.21
C THR A 277 1.41 -10.31 10.48
N SER A 278 0.49 -10.81 9.67
CA SER A 278 -0.52 -10.03 8.95
C SER A 278 -1.30 -9.12 9.89
N GLN A 279 -1.44 -7.84 9.54
CA GLN A 279 -2.21 -6.88 10.31
C GLN A 279 -3.55 -6.60 9.62
N PRO A 280 -4.68 -7.09 10.16
CA PRO A 280 -5.98 -6.84 9.56
C PRO A 280 -6.35 -5.37 9.69
N ILE A 281 -6.83 -4.79 8.59
CA ILE A 281 -7.36 -3.43 8.53
C ILE A 281 -8.86 -3.53 8.31
N LYS A 282 -9.61 -3.57 9.42
CA LYS A 282 -11.04 -3.94 9.43
C LYS A 282 -11.25 -5.28 8.69
N HIS A 283 -12.34 -5.40 7.94
CA HIS A 283 -12.67 -6.58 7.14
C HIS A 283 -12.31 -6.44 5.66
N TYR A 284 -11.59 -5.37 5.28
CA TYR A 284 -11.36 -5.04 3.88
C TYR A 284 -9.96 -5.44 3.40
N TYR A 285 -8.95 -5.21 4.24
CA TYR A 285 -7.56 -5.40 3.85
C TYR A 285 -6.76 -6.09 4.94
N THR A 286 -5.63 -6.64 4.54
CA THR A 286 -4.57 -7.11 5.42
C THR A 286 -3.26 -6.49 4.98
N LEU A 287 -2.55 -5.82 5.89
CA LEU A 287 -1.16 -5.46 5.66
C LEU A 287 -0.28 -6.70 5.83
N LEU A 288 0.42 -7.06 4.77
CA LEU A 288 1.41 -8.12 4.75
C LEU A 288 2.81 -7.50 4.74
N PHE A 289 3.67 -8.00 5.60
CA PHE A 289 5.08 -7.63 5.65
C PHE A 289 5.95 -8.80 5.20
N ALA A 290 6.97 -8.51 4.42
CA ALA A 290 7.97 -9.49 3.99
C ALA A 290 9.35 -8.85 3.90
N SER A 291 10.39 -9.57 4.30
CA SER A 291 11.77 -9.09 4.27
C SER A 291 12.74 -10.21 3.90
N GLU A 292 13.90 -9.83 3.39
CA GLU A 292 15.05 -10.71 3.18
C GLU A 292 15.86 -10.91 4.46
N ASN A 293 15.64 -10.07 5.47
CA ASN A 293 16.44 -10.06 6.68
C ASN A 293 15.58 -10.16 7.94
N LYS A 294 16.00 -11.01 8.87
CA LYS A 294 15.35 -11.18 10.18
C LYS A 294 15.18 -9.85 10.92
N ARG A 295 16.11 -8.90 10.73
CA ARG A 295 16.01 -7.58 11.35
C ARG A 295 14.78 -6.79 10.94
N GLY A 296 14.35 -6.91 9.68
CA GLY A 296 13.10 -6.29 9.22
C GLY A 296 11.89 -6.89 9.94
N LEU A 297 11.87 -8.21 10.09
CA LEU A 297 10.83 -8.91 10.86
C LEU A 297 10.81 -8.49 12.34
N ASP A 298 11.99 -8.33 12.97
CA ASP A 298 12.07 -7.84 14.35
C ASP A 298 11.47 -6.42 14.47
N PHE A 299 11.72 -5.55 13.49
CA PHE A 299 11.13 -4.22 13.42
C PHE A 299 9.61 -4.27 13.24
N TRP A 300 9.13 -5.13 12.34
CA TRP A 300 7.71 -5.32 12.11
C TRP A 300 7.00 -5.77 13.40
N ASN A 301 7.48 -6.84 14.03
CA ASN A 301 6.92 -7.35 15.27
C ASN A 301 6.92 -6.30 16.38
N LYS A 302 7.98 -5.48 16.46
CA LYS A 302 8.06 -4.40 17.45
C LYS A 302 7.04 -3.29 17.20
N ILE A 303 6.72 -2.97 15.95
CA ILE A 303 5.74 -1.91 15.64
C ILE A 303 4.30 -2.39 15.75
N THR A 304 4.04 -3.68 15.49
CA THR A 304 2.68 -4.27 15.53
C THR A 304 2.21 -4.62 16.94
N LYS A 305 3.12 -4.80 17.93
CA LYS A 305 2.75 -4.96 19.35
C LYS A 305 1.88 -3.84 19.94
N LYS A 306 1.78 -2.69 19.25
CA LYS A 306 0.94 -1.57 19.65
C LYS A 306 -0.13 -1.37 18.60
N GLU A 307 -1.39 -1.44 19.02
CA GLU A 307 -2.50 -1.16 18.13
C GLU A 307 -2.61 0.34 17.83
N TYR A 308 -3.24 0.65 16.69
CA TYR A 308 -3.61 2.02 16.31
C TYR A 308 -4.53 2.70 17.36
N SER A 309 -5.30 1.90 18.12
CA SER A 309 -6.19 2.31 19.21
C SER A 309 -5.41 2.78 20.46
N GLY A 310 -4.11 2.47 20.54
CA GLY A 310 -3.27 2.74 21.69
C GLY A 310 -3.28 1.64 22.77
N GLN A 311 -4.03 0.55 22.58
CA GLN A 311 -3.96 -0.63 23.45
C GLN A 311 -2.72 -1.48 23.11
N LYS A 312 -2.03 -1.99 24.14
CA LYS A 312 -0.98 -3.00 23.99
C LYS A 312 -1.67 -4.36 23.93
N MET A 313 -1.30 -5.21 22.98
CA MET A 313 -1.61 -6.63 23.11
C MET A 313 -0.91 -7.14 24.38
N LEU A 314 -1.68 -7.70 25.31
CA LEU A 314 -1.13 -8.50 26.39
C LEU A 314 -0.52 -9.74 25.75
N ASP A 315 0.77 -9.95 25.94
CA ASP A 315 1.39 -11.24 25.63
C ASP A 315 0.66 -12.26 26.54
N LEU A 316 -0.15 -13.14 25.95
CA LEU A 316 -0.82 -14.26 26.65
C LEU A 316 0.17 -15.41 26.83
#